data_AF-A0A6J3CQP7-F1
#
_entry.id   AF-A0A6J3CQP7-F1
#
_cell.length_a   1.000
_cell.length_b   1.000
_cell.length_c   1.000
_cell.angle_alpha   90.00
_cell.angle_beta   90.00
_cell.angle_gamma   90.00
#
_symmetry.space_group_name_H-M   'P 1'
#
loop_
_entity.id
_entity.type
_entity.pdbx_description
1 polymer ?
#
loop_
_entity_poly.entity_id
_entity_poly.type
_entity_poly.pdbx_seq_one_letter_code
_entity_poly.pdbx_strand_id
1 'polypeptide(L)'
;MVEAWYMDESQEDQRAPHRLHPNRAVSLEQLRLLGVTYRKLDADNYETDPCLKEIRKAENYSWMDIITIHKDKLPNYEEKIKTFYEEHLHLDDEIRYILDGSGYFDVRDKDDKWIRISMEKGDMITLPAGIYHRFTLDENGEVLFAWPGGTDCDTGDHCISAKSPCCSSWQQKQQHNATIFWNM
;
A
#
# COMPACT_ATOMS: atom_id res chain seq x y z
N MET A 1 -7.04 9.36 14.66
CA MET A 1 -8.05 9.00 13.64
C MET A 1 -7.36 9.20 12.31
N VAL A 2 -7.42 8.23 11.39
CA VAL A 2 -6.75 8.36 10.09
C VAL A 2 -7.24 9.62 9.37
N GLU A 3 -6.30 10.33 8.75
CA GLU A 3 -6.59 11.54 7.97
C GLU A 3 -6.44 11.27 6.48
N ALA A 4 -7.39 11.76 5.69
CA ALA A 4 -7.30 11.76 4.24
C ALA A 4 -7.77 13.10 3.66
N TRP A 5 -7.19 13.52 2.53
CA TRP A 5 -7.49 14.80 1.90
C TRP A 5 -7.20 14.79 0.40
N TYR A 6 -7.82 15.71 -0.33
CA TYR A 6 -7.46 15.96 -1.73
C TYR A 6 -6.13 16.70 -1.84
N MET A 7 -5.33 16.31 -2.83
CA MET A 7 -4.01 16.88 -3.06
C MET A 7 -4.04 18.16 -3.89
N ASP A 8 -3.05 19.04 -3.67
CA ASP A 8 -2.73 20.12 -4.59
C ASP A 8 -2.00 19.63 -5.86
N GLU A 9 -1.76 20.55 -6.80
CA GLU A 9 -1.02 20.30 -8.06
C GLU A 9 0.44 20.77 -7.98
N SER A 10 0.98 20.95 -6.77
CA SER A 10 2.35 21.43 -6.58
C SER A 10 3.39 20.42 -7.06
N GLN A 11 4.53 20.91 -7.54
CA GLN A 11 5.72 20.11 -7.86
C GLN A 11 6.72 20.05 -6.70
N GLU A 12 6.27 20.39 -5.49
CA GLU A 12 7.05 20.20 -4.26
C GLU A 12 7.37 18.72 -4.02
N ASP A 13 8.19 18.46 -2.99
CA ASP A 13 8.59 17.10 -2.62
C ASP A 13 7.35 16.26 -2.33
N GLN A 14 7.20 15.14 -3.03
CA GLN A 14 6.09 14.19 -2.88
C GLN A 14 5.82 13.74 -1.43
N ARG A 15 6.82 13.84 -0.55
CA ARG A 15 6.76 13.49 0.88
C ARG A 15 6.10 14.58 1.73
N ALA A 16 5.93 15.80 1.21
CA ALA A 16 5.20 16.87 1.87
C ALA A 16 3.69 16.54 1.93
N PRO A 17 2.90 17.17 2.82
CA PRO A 17 1.47 16.84 2.93
C PRO A 17 0.62 17.14 1.68
N HIS A 18 1.00 18.11 0.84
CA HIS A 18 0.26 18.49 -0.38
C HIS A 18 -1.24 18.76 -0.16
N ARG A 19 -1.60 19.48 0.90
CA ARG A 19 -3.01 19.79 1.18
C ARG A 19 -3.48 20.98 0.32
N LEU A 20 -4.68 20.88 -0.24
CA LEU A 20 -5.35 22.04 -0.84
C LEU A 20 -5.50 23.19 0.16
N HIS A 21 -5.55 24.41 -0.37
CA HIS A 21 -5.85 25.62 0.39
C HIS A 21 -7.06 26.34 -0.22
N PRO A 22 -8.27 26.27 0.41
CA PRO A 22 -8.58 25.63 1.69
C PRO A 22 -8.55 24.10 1.64
N ASN A 23 -8.29 23.45 2.78
CA ASN A 23 -8.23 21.99 2.88
C ASN A 23 -9.57 21.35 2.53
N ARG A 24 -9.51 20.28 1.73
CA ARG A 24 -10.67 19.45 1.39
C ARG A 24 -10.44 18.04 1.92
N ALA A 25 -10.85 17.82 3.16
CA ALA A 25 -10.75 16.53 3.82
C ALA A 25 -11.64 15.47 3.16
N VAL A 26 -11.23 14.21 3.27
CA VAL A 26 -11.96 13.03 2.82
C VAL A 26 -12.27 12.16 4.04
N SER A 27 -13.54 11.80 4.19
CA SER A 27 -13.99 10.93 5.27
C SER A 27 -13.75 9.44 4.96
N LEU A 28 -13.69 8.62 6.00
CA LEU A 28 -13.64 7.15 5.86
C LEU A 28 -14.81 6.59 5.03
N GLU A 29 -15.99 7.21 5.12
CA GLU A 29 -17.15 6.78 4.33
C GLU A 29 -16.94 7.04 2.84
N GLN A 30 -16.31 8.16 2.47
CA GLN A 30 -15.94 8.42 1.08
C GLN A 30 -14.89 7.44 0.57
N LEU A 31 -13.89 7.09 1.39
CA LEU A 31 -12.92 6.05 1.05
C LEU A 31 -13.59 4.68 0.86
N ARG A 32 -14.56 4.34 1.72
CA ARG A 32 -15.35 3.10 1.60
C ARG A 32 -16.14 3.04 0.30
N LEU A 33 -16.65 4.17 -0.21
CA LEU A 33 -17.32 4.26 -1.51
C LEU A 33 -16.37 4.05 -2.71
N LEU A 34 -15.06 4.15 -2.49
CA LEU A 34 -14.00 3.77 -3.44
C LEU A 34 -13.55 2.31 -3.24
N GLY A 35 -14.12 1.59 -2.28
CA GLY A 35 -13.74 0.23 -1.90
C GLY A 35 -12.54 0.16 -0.94
N VAL A 36 -11.95 1.30 -0.56
CA VAL A 36 -10.86 1.36 0.41
C VAL A 36 -11.41 1.11 1.81
N THR A 37 -10.87 0.12 2.52
CA THR A 37 -11.27 -0.16 3.91
C THR A 37 -10.14 0.15 4.89
N TYR A 38 -10.53 0.55 6.11
CA TYR A 38 -9.61 0.97 7.15
C TYR A 38 -9.99 0.33 8.49
N ARG A 39 -8.98 -0.07 9.27
CA ARG A 39 -9.12 -0.53 10.65
C ARG A 39 -8.00 0.03 11.52
N LYS A 40 -8.30 0.34 12.78
CA LYS A 40 -7.30 0.69 13.82
C LYS A 40 -7.05 -0.53 14.69
N LEU A 41 -5.79 -0.90 14.86
CA LEU A 41 -5.32 -2.06 15.61
C LEU A 41 -4.21 -1.67 16.59
N ASP A 42 -3.87 -2.58 17.50
CA ASP A 42 -2.79 -2.42 18.44
C ASP A 42 -1.47 -2.97 17.86
N ALA A 43 -0.68 -2.09 17.26
CA ALA A 43 0.60 -2.44 16.63
C ALA A 43 1.66 -2.93 17.62
N ASP A 44 1.56 -2.61 18.91
CA ASP A 44 2.53 -3.09 19.90
C ASP A 44 2.36 -4.60 20.17
N ASN A 45 1.16 -5.13 19.92
CA ASN A 45 0.82 -6.54 20.14
C ASN A 45 0.51 -7.29 18.85
N TYR A 46 0.99 -6.83 17.70
CA TYR A 46 0.60 -7.36 16.38
C TYR A 46 0.79 -8.88 16.21
N GLU A 47 1.73 -9.51 16.92
CA GLU A 47 1.95 -10.98 16.87
C GLU A 47 0.82 -11.77 17.56
N THR A 48 0.16 -11.17 18.54
CA THR A 48 -0.85 -11.83 19.39
C THR A 48 -2.21 -11.15 19.38
N ASP A 49 -2.37 -10.06 18.63
CA ASP A 49 -3.60 -9.26 18.58
C ASP A 49 -4.79 -10.14 18.12
N PRO A 50 -5.79 -10.36 19.00
CA PRO A 50 -6.98 -11.13 18.63
C PRO A 50 -7.78 -10.44 17.52
N CYS A 51 -7.77 -9.11 17.43
CA CYS A 51 -8.45 -8.38 16.37
C CYS A 51 -7.82 -8.66 15.01
N LEU A 52 -6.48 -8.58 14.92
CA LEU A 52 -5.76 -8.96 13.70
C LEU A 52 -6.03 -10.43 13.32
N LYS A 53 -6.06 -11.35 14.29
CA LYS A 53 -6.34 -12.76 14.05
C LYS A 53 -7.74 -12.98 13.45
N GLU A 54 -8.76 -12.31 13.98
CA GLU A 54 -10.12 -12.41 13.44
C GLU A 54 -10.23 -11.80 12.04
N ILE A 55 -9.56 -10.67 11.77
CA ILE A 55 -9.50 -10.07 10.43
C ILE A 55 -8.85 -11.04 9.45
N ARG A 56 -7.68 -11.59 9.80
CA ARG A 56 -6.97 -12.56 8.95
C ARG A 56 -7.81 -13.80 8.66
N LYS A 57 -8.59 -14.27 9.64
CA LYS A 57 -9.49 -15.41 9.44
C LYS A 57 -10.69 -15.07 8.55
N ALA A 58 -11.29 -13.89 8.72
CA ALA A 58 -12.44 -13.44 7.95
C ALA A 58 -12.09 -13.16 6.48
N GLU A 59 -10.94 -12.53 6.24
CA GLU A 59 -10.45 -12.15 4.91
C GLU A 59 -9.50 -13.21 4.30
N ASN A 60 -9.33 -14.35 4.97
CA ASN A 60 -8.52 -15.49 4.51
C ASN A 60 -7.02 -15.18 4.26
N TYR A 61 -6.42 -14.38 5.14
CA TYR A 61 -4.98 -14.05 5.13
C TYR A 61 -4.13 -15.09 5.87
N SER A 62 -3.61 -16.05 5.11
CA SER A 62 -2.89 -17.21 5.64
C SER A 62 -1.46 -16.93 6.07
N TRP A 63 -0.81 -15.90 5.50
CA TRP A 63 0.57 -15.54 5.79
C TRP A 63 0.73 -14.03 5.98
N MET A 64 1.86 -13.61 6.55
CA MET A 64 2.18 -12.21 6.79
C MET A 64 3.69 -12.02 6.72
N ASP A 65 4.13 -11.10 5.87
CA ASP A 65 5.52 -10.68 5.78
C ASP A 65 5.70 -9.29 6.41
N ILE A 66 6.90 -9.01 6.91
CA ILE A 66 7.24 -7.71 7.49
C ILE A 66 8.34 -7.06 6.65
N ILE A 67 8.13 -5.80 6.28
CA ILE A 67 9.08 -5.00 5.50
C ILE A 67 9.35 -3.68 6.19
N THR A 68 10.63 -3.37 6.41
CA THR A 68 11.07 -2.05 6.85
C THR A 68 11.53 -1.24 5.64
N ILE A 69 10.85 -0.13 5.38
CA ILE A 69 11.28 0.86 4.38
C ILE A 69 12.06 1.94 5.12
N HIS A 70 13.37 1.83 5.06
CA HIS A 70 14.32 2.82 5.57
C HIS A 70 15.56 2.77 4.68
N LYS A 71 16.20 3.93 4.46
CA LYS A 71 17.33 4.08 3.53
C LYS A 71 18.45 3.06 3.76
N ASP A 72 18.76 2.79 5.02
CA ASP A 72 19.85 1.87 5.41
C ASP A 72 19.43 0.41 5.54
N LYS A 73 18.12 0.12 5.61
CA LYS A 73 17.59 -1.24 5.90
C LYS A 73 17.03 -1.93 4.65
N LEU A 74 16.56 -1.16 3.67
CA LEU A 74 15.94 -1.68 2.46
C LEU A 74 16.96 -1.82 1.32
N PRO A 75 17.24 -3.04 0.81
CA PRO A 75 18.08 -3.22 -0.37
C PRO A 75 17.45 -2.56 -1.59
N ASN A 76 18.26 -1.88 -2.42
CA ASN A 76 17.82 -1.09 -3.57
C ASN A 76 16.77 -0.02 -3.20
N TYR A 77 16.92 0.63 -2.05
CA TYR A 77 15.99 1.62 -1.53
C TYR A 77 15.53 2.64 -2.59
N GLU A 78 16.46 3.33 -3.26
CA GLU A 78 16.15 4.40 -4.22
C GLU A 78 15.31 3.92 -5.43
N GLU A 79 15.57 2.70 -5.90
CA GLU A 79 14.79 2.09 -6.98
C GLU A 79 13.39 1.70 -6.49
N LYS A 80 13.30 1.08 -5.32
CA LYS A 80 12.04 0.62 -4.74
C LYS A 80 11.10 1.77 -4.40
N ILE A 81 11.59 2.84 -3.77
CA ILE A 81 10.74 4.00 -3.44
C ILE A 81 10.18 4.65 -4.71
N LYS A 82 10.95 4.64 -5.81
CA LYS A 82 10.49 5.16 -7.09
C LYS A 82 9.37 4.28 -7.65
N THR A 83 9.56 2.96 -7.67
CA THR A 83 8.53 2.01 -8.12
C THR A 83 7.26 2.11 -7.27
N PHE A 84 7.38 2.27 -5.96
CA PHE A 84 6.20 2.43 -5.09
C PHE A 84 5.42 3.72 -5.38
N TYR A 85 6.10 4.78 -5.80
CA TYR A 85 5.45 6.07 -6.09
C TYR A 85 4.94 6.21 -7.53
N GLU A 86 5.42 5.38 -8.46
CA GLU A 86 4.81 5.27 -9.79
C GLU A 86 3.37 4.80 -9.64
N GLU A 87 2.42 5.45 -10.34
CA GLU A 87 1.01 5.07 -10.30
C GLU A 87 0.83 3.66 -10.86
N HIS A 88 0.23 2.77 -10.08
CA HIS A 88 0.03 1.37 -10.43
C HIS A 88 -1.28 0.82 -9.87
N LEU A 89 -1.58 -0.42 -10.22
CA LEU A 89 -2.68 -1.20 -9.68
C LEU A 89 -2.26 -2.65 -9.50
N HIS A 90 -3.02 -3.37 -8.70
CA HIS A 90 -2.84 -4.80 -8.48
C HIS A 90 -4.10 -5.56 -8.90
N LEU A 91 -3.92 -6.83 -9.29
CA LEU A 91 -5.03 -7.73 -9.63
C LEU A 91 -5.71 -8.30 -8.37
N ASP A 92 -5.01 -8.24 -7.25
CA ASP A 92 -5.45 -8.63 -5.93
C ASP A 92 -5.46 -7.40 -5.02
N ASP A 93 -6.16 -7.50 -3.88
CA ASP A 93 -6.21 -6.43 -2.90
C ASP A 93 -4.81 -6.18 -2.29
N GLU A 94 -4.45 -4.90 -2.17
CA GLU A 94 -3.25 -4.50 -1.43
C GLU A 94 -3.60 -4.22 0.02
N ILE A 95 -3.05 -5.03 0.93
CA ILE A 95 -3.26 -4.89 2.38
C ILE A 95 -1.96 -4.50 3.05
N ARG A 96 -2.03 -3.43 3.87
CA ARG A 96 -0.87 -2.89 4.61
C ARG A 96 -1.29 -2.55 6.03
N TYR A 97 -0.49 -3.02 6.99
CA TYR A 97 -0.66 -2.72 8.39
C TYR A 97 0.60 -2.03 8.94
N ILE A 98 0.47 -0.79 9.42
CA ILE A 98 1.61 -0.02 9.95
C ILE A 98 1.96 -0.51 11.36
N LEU A 99 3.13 -1.12 11.49
CA LEU A 99 3.67 -1.53 12.79
C LEU A 99 4.48 -0.41 13.46
N ASP A 100 5.15 0.42 12.66
CA ASP A 100 5.91 1.57 13.13
C ASP A 100 6.13 2.60 12.01
N GLY A 101 6.44 3.84 12.37
CA GLY A 101 6.61 4.95 11.42
C GLY A 101 5.32 5.37 10.71
N SER A 102 5.46 5.96 9.52
CA SER A 102 4.35 6.58 8.79
C SER A 102 4.62 6.76 7.30
N GLY A 103 3.54 6.98 6.53
CA GLY A 103 3.63 7.26 5.11
C GLY A 103 2.26 7.55 4.47
N TYR A 104 2.27 7.80 3.17
CA TYR A 104 1.10 8.15 2.40
C TYR A 104 0.75 7.10 1.36
N PHE A 105 -0.53 6.74 1.32
CA PHE A 105 -1.14 6.09 0.16
C PHE A 105 -1.97 7.12 -0.59
N ASP A 106 -1.65 7.33 -1.87
CA ASP A 106 -2.47 8.16 -2.74
C ASP A 106 -3.36 7.24 -3.59
N VAL A 107 -4.65 7.53 -3.66
CA VAL A 107 -5.64 6.78 -4.46
C VAL A 107 -6.41 7.71 -5.38
N ARG A 108 -6.84 7.21 -6.55
CA ARG A 108 -7.74 7.94 -7.43
C ARG A 108 -9.19 7.89 -6.93
N ASP A 109 -9.87 9.03 -6.97
CA ASP A 109 -11.32 9.09 -6.83
C ASP A 109 -12.04 8.85 -8.17
N LYS A 110 -13.37 8.95 -8.18
CA LYS A 110 -14.20 8.71 -9.38
C LYS A 110 -14.01 9.77 -10.49
N ASP A 111 -13.40 10.90 -10.18
CA ASP A 111 -13.11 11.99 -11.12
C ASP A 111 -11.61 12.03 -11.49
N ASP A 112 -10.88 10.93 -11.27
CA ASP A 112 -9.42 10.82 -11.43
C ASP A 112 -8.62 11.85 -10.62
N LYS A 113 -9.11 12.28 -9.45
CA LYS A 113 -8.36 13.17 -8.55
C LYS A 113 -7.65 12.38 -7.46
N TRP A 114 -6.45 12.83 -7.10
CA TRP A 114 -5.68 12.23 -6.02
C TRP A 114 -6.26 12.56 -4.65
N ILE A 115 -6.49 11.50 -3.86
CA ILE A 115 -6.74 11.56 -2.44
C ILE A 115 -5.54 10.96 -1.73
N ARG A 116 -4.90 11.74 -0.86
CA ARG A 116 -3.82 11.30 0.01
C ARG A 116 -4.39 10.77 1.32
N ILE A 117 -3.93 9.60 1.74
CA ILE A 117 -4.30 8.94 2.99
C ILE A 117 -3.04 8.84 3.86
N SER A 118 -3.04 9.52 5.01
CA SER A 118 -1.95 9.51 5.98
C SER A 118 -2.08 8.31 6.89
N MET A 119 -1.13 7.40 6.80
CA MET A 119 -1.10 6.15 7.57
C MET A 119 0.01 6.20 8.61
N GLU A 120 -0.33 5.91 9.85
CA GLU A 120 0.59 5.89 10.99
C GLU A 120 0.49 4.58 11.75
N LYS A 121 1.41 4.34 12.70
CA LYS A 121 1.41 3.17 13.58
C LYS A 121 0.00 2.77 14.07
N GLY A 122 -0.33 1.50 13.89
CA GLY A 122 -1.63 0.93 14.26
C GLY A 122 -2.71 1.03 13.19
N ASP A 123 -2.45 1.72 12.08
CA ASP A 123 -3.40 1.82 10.97
C ASP A 123 -3.26 0.63 10.02
N MET A 124 -4.39 0.00 9.67
CA MET A 124 -4.46 -1.04 8.65
C MET A 124 -5.38 -0.57 7.52
N ILE A 125 -4.90 -0.67 6.28
CA ILE A 125 -5.64 -0.31 5.07
C ILE A 125 -5.72 -1.50 4.11
N THR A 126 -6.82 -1.58 3.38
CA THR A 126 -6.99 -2.48 2.24
C THR A 126 -7.43 -1.66 1.04
N LEU A 127 -6.61 -1.67 -0.01
CA LEU A 127 -6.87 -1.06 -1.30
C LEU A 127 -7.43 -2.15 -2.23
N PRO A 128 -8.62 -1.96 -2.81
CA PRO A 128 -9.26 -2.99 -3.60
C PRO A 128 -8.52 -3.23 -4.92
N ALA A 129 -8.54 -4.47 -5.41
CA ALA A 129 -8.03 -4.84 -6.72
C ALA A 129 -8.51 -3.88 -7.82
N GLY A 130 -7.59 -3.46 -8.68
CA GLY A 130 -7.87 -2.55 -9.80
C GLY A 130 -7.93 -1.06 -9.46
N ILE A 131 -7.80 -0.65 -8.19
CA ILE A 131 -7.69 0.79 -7.87
C ILE A 131 -6.31 1.32 -8.26
N TYR A 132 -6.28 2.46 -8.96
CA TYR A 132 -5.04 3.19 -9.18
C TYR A 132 -4.56 3.82 -7.88
N HIS A 133 -3.35 3.48 -7.48
CA HIS A 133 -2.74 3.95 -6.27
C HIS A 133 -1.22 4.07 -6.39
N ARG A 134 -0.62 4.70 -5.40
CA ARG A 134 0.83 4.78 -5.18
C ARG A 134 1.14 4.98 -3.71
N PHE A 135 2.36 4.67 -3.33
CA PHE A 135 2.86 4.81 -1.97
C PHE A 135 4.10 5.71 -1.92
N THR A 136 4.18 6.58 -0.91
CA THR A 136 5.40 7.32 -0.57
C THR A 136 5.58 7.39 0.94
N LEU A 137 6.84 7.45 1.37
CA LEU A 137 7.16 7.91 2.72
C LEU A 137 6.70 9.36 2.89
N ASP A 138 6.47 9.75 4.14
CA ASP A 138 6.38 11.15 4.52
C ASP A 138 7.77 11.71 4.86
N GLU A 139 7.80 12.92 5.44
CA GLU A 139 9.05 13.60 5.83
C GLU A 139 9.81 12.90 6.97
N ASN A 140 9.18 11.99 7.73
CA ASN A 140 9.87 11.21 8.77
C ASN A 140 10.79 10.15 8.14
N GLY A 141 10.46 9.69 6.93
CA GLY A 141 11.37 8.90 6.10
C GLY A 141 11.53 7.44 6.48
N GLU A 142 10.68 6.90 7.36
CA GLU A 142 10.68 5.48 7.71
C GLU A 142 9.30 4.92 8.03
N VAL A 143 9.12 3.64 7.70
CA VAL A 143 7.90 2.90 8.03
C VAL A 143 8.20 1.39 8.08
N LEU A 144 7.51 0.71 8.98
CA LEU A 144 7.49 -0.74 9.12
C LEU A 144 6.09 -1.23 8.81
N PHE A 145 5.94 -2.00 7.73
CA PHE A 145 4.66 -2.60 7.35
C PHE A 145 4.65 -4.10 7.64
N ALA A 146 3.51 -4.60 8.08
CA ALA A 146 3.09 -5.98 7.87
C ALA A 146 2.22 -6.06 6.61
N TRP A 147 2.51 -7.03 5.76
CA TRP A 147 1.72 -7.40 4.58
C TRP A 147 1.08 -8.77 4.82
N PRO A 148 -0.19 -8.82 5.27
CA PRO A 148 -0.95 -10.05 5.31
C PRO A 148 -1.40 -10.41 3.89
N GLY A 149 -1.06 -11.61 3.42
CA GLY A 149 -1.41 -12.10 2.09
C GLY A 149 -2.49 -13.19 2.12
N GLY A 150 -3.34 -13.22 1.10
CA GLY A 150 -4.39 -14.23 0.91
C GLY A 150 -3.85 -15.61 0.54
N THR A 151 -4.70 -16.65 0.63
CA THR A 151 -4.38 -17.99 0.13
C THR A 151 -4.43 -18.03 -1.39
N ASP A 152 -3.28 -17.94 -2.04
CA ASP A 152 -3.14 -18.43 -3.42
C ASP A 152 -1.74 -19.04 -3.65
N CYS A 153 -1.32 -19.88 -2.70
CA CYS A 153 -0.10 -20.67 -2.83
C CYS A 153 -0.17 -22.02 -2.11
N ASP A 154 -1.15 -22.85 -2.48
CA ASP A 154 -1.03 -24.32 -2.29
C ASP A 154 -0.09 -24.97 -3.32
N THR A 155 0.60 -24.17 -4.13
CA THR A 155 1.84 -24.57 -4.80
C THR A 155 2.97 -23.78 -4.15
N GLY A 156 3.69 -24.42 -3.23
CA GLY A 156 4.78 -23.79 -2.51
C GLY A 156 5.78 -23.13 -3.44
N ASP A 157 5.74 -21.80 -3.52
CA ASP A 157 6.81 -20.95 -4.03
C ASP A 157 6.58 -19.51 -3.53
N HIS A 158 7.42 -19.10 -2.58
CA HIS A 158 7.38 -17.83 -1.86
C HIS A 158 7.87 -16.70 -2.77
N CYS A 159 7.12 -15.60 -2.91
CA CYS A 159 7.50 -14.49 -3.78
C CYS A 159 7.56 -13.13 -3.07
N ILE A 160 8.39 -12.97 -2.03
CA ILE A 160 8.89 -11.63 -1.59
C ILE A 160 10.40 -11.66 -1.28
N SER A 161 11.16 -12.60 -1.86
CA SER A 161 12.59 -12.37 -2.04
C SER A 161 12.99 -12.66 -3.48
N ALA A 162 13.74 -11.75 -4.09
CA ALA A 162 14.27 -11.84 -5.45
C ALA A 162 15.35 -12.94 -5.61
N LYS A 163 15.21 -14.07 -4.90
CA LYS A 163 16.10 -15.22 -4.99
C LYS A 163 15.39 -16.51 -5.42
N SER A 164 14.07 -16.50 -5.62
CA SER A 164 13.37 -17.64 -6.22
C SER A 164 13.25 -17.47 -7.74
N PRO A 165 13.66 -18.48 -8.55
CA PRO A 165 13.58 -18.45 -10.01
C PRO A 165 12.14 -18.37 -10.56
N CYS A 166 11.11 -18.48 -9.71
CA CYS A 166 9.72 -18.25 -10.09
C CYS A 166 9.39 -16.75 -10.27
N CYS A 167 10.03 -15.86 -9.50
CA CYS A 167 9.74 -14.42 -9.48
C CYS A 167 10.18 -13.70 -10.77
N SER A 168 11.27 -14.14 -11.40
CA SER A 168 11.75 -13.59 -12.69
C SER A 168 10.76 -13.83 -13.84
N SER A 169 9.98 -14.91 -13.80
CA SER A 169 8.94 -15.18 -14.81
C SER A 169 7.67 -14.34 -14.62
N TRP A 170 7.38 -13.92 -13.37
CA TRP A 170 6.22 -13.11 -13.03
C TRP A 170 6.41 -11.63 -13.43
N GLN A 171 7.60 -11.06 -13.17
CA GLN A 171 7.97 -9.72 -13.68
C GLN A 171 7.99 -9.68 -15.22
N GLN A 172 8.43 -10.76 -15.89
CA GLN A 172 8.38 -10.85 -17.36
C GLN A 172 6.94 -10.91 -17.91
N LYS A 173 6.00 -11.57 -17.22
CA LYS A 173 4.58 -11.59 -17.62
C LYS A 173 3.89 -10.23 -17.44
N GLN A 174 4.22 -9.49 -16.38
CA GLN A 174 3.74 -8.11 -16.18
C GLN A 174 4.23 -7.17 -17.31
N GLN A 175 5.50 -7.28 -17.73
CA GLN A 175 6.04 -6.49 -18.86
C GLN A 175 5.43 -6.90 -20.22
N HIS A 176 5.18 -8.19 -20.45
CA HIS A 176 4.54 -8.65 -21.68
C HIS A 176 3.07 -8.21 -21.80
N ASN A 177 2.30 -8.19 -20.69
CA ASN A 177 0.91 -7.74 -20.73
C ASN A 177 0.77 -6.21 -20.78
N ALA A 178 1.72 -5.44 -20.25
CA ALA A 178 1.77 -3.99 -20.46
C ALA A 178 2.04 -3.62 -21.94
N THR A 179 2.65 -4.52 -22.71
CA THR A 179 2.92 -4.31 -24.14
C THR A 179 1.69 -4.59 -25.02
N ILE A 180 0.70 -5.36 -24.53
CA ILE A 180 -0.49 -5.74 -25.31
C ILE A 180 -1.54 -4.61 -25.36
N PHE A 181 -1.55 -3.69 -24.40
CA PHE A 181 -2.51 -2.56 -24.37
C PHE A 181 -2.08 -1.32 -25.19
N TRP A 182 -0.92 -1.35 -25.85
CA TRP A 182 -0.47 -0.26 -26.73
C TRP A 182 -0.56 -0.58 -28.23
N ASN A 183 -1.11 -1.74 -28.61
CA ASN A 183 -1.37 -2.11 -30.01
C ASN A 183 -2.78 -2.71 -30.18
N MET A 184 -3.81 -1.93 -29.84
CA MET A 184 -5.17 -2.06 -30.40
C MET A 184 -5.83 -0.70 -30.46
#